data_AF-A0A7R7FSA8-F1
#
_entry.id   AF-A0A7R7FSA8-F1
#
_cell.length_a   1.000
_cell.length_b   1.000
_cell.length_c   1.000
_cell.angle_alpha   90.00
_cell.angle_beta   90.00
_cell.angle_gamma   90.00
#
_symmetry.space_group_name_H-M   'P 1'
#
loop_
_entity.id
_entity.type
_entity.pdbx_description
1 polymer ?
#
loop_
_entity_poly.entity_id
_entity_poly.type
_entity_poly.pdbx_seq_one_letter_code
_entity_poly.pdbx_strand_id
1 'polypeptide(L)'
;MKSTSKLCLVLLAVLMLFGCAGAPINIDRVGQNPGMQLNTSIGEIFFEREVMTGEDNHFGSVFYGDAQRVELVVRSATKDKLVLDYSEYMKPVAGPYGGYRKDGAWLKKPAFGKALEFDLKESKTVFFQKYEFEIIDVKSGRISYKRIN
;
A
#
# COMPACT_ATOMS: atom_id res chain seq x y z
N MET A 1 -48.93 35.35 -11.60
CA MET A 1 -47.57 35.23 -11.03
C MET A 1 -47.24 33.76 -10.87
N LYS A 2 -46.50 33.16 -11.82
CA LYS A 2 -46.07 31.76 -11.80
C LYS A 2 -44.58 31.72 -12.11
N SER A 3 -43.71 31.87 -11.12
CA SER A 3 -42.30 31.50 -11.25
C SER A 3 -41.57 31.73 -9.93
N THR A 4 -41.41 30.70 -9.11
CA THR A 4 -40.37 30.68 -8.05
C THR A 4 -40.01 29.27 -7.62
N SER A 5 -40.88 28.26 -7.74
CA SER A 5 -40.58 26.92 -7.19
C SER A 5 -39.62 26.06 -8.01
N LYS A 6 -39.30 26.44 -9.26
CA LYS A 6 -38.38 25.66 -10.12
C LYS A 6 -36.90 25.98 -9.86
N LEU A 7 -36.58 27.11 -9.22
CA LEU A 7 -35.19 27.51 -8.97
C LEU A 7 -34.55 26.71 -7.82
N CYS A 8 -35.34 26.30 -6.83
CA CYS A 8 -34.86 25.57 -5.65
C CYS A 8 -34.49 24.11 -5.96
N LEU A 9 -35.24 23.47 -6.87
CA LEU A 9 -35.01 22.08 -7.29
C LEU A 9 -33.74 21.91 -8.14
N VAL A 10 -33.38 22.93 -8.93
CA VAL A 10 -32.13 22.89 -9.72
C VAL A 10 -30.91 23.11 -8.83
N LEU A 11 -31.00 23.93 -7.78
CA LEU A 11 -29.90 24.14 -6.83
C LEU A 11 -29.60 22.87 -5.99
N LEU A 12 -30.64 22.10 -5.61
CA LEU A 12 -30.47 20.84 -4.90
C LEU A 12 -29.81 19.75 -5.77
N ALA A 13 -30.09 19.74 -7.07
CA ALA A 13 -29.53 18.78 -8.01
C ALA A 13 -28.04 19.05 -8.33
N VAL A 14 -27.61 20.33 -8.32
CA VAL A 14 -26.20 20.69 -8.55
C VAL A 14 -25.33 20.38 -7.32
N LEU A 15 -25.87 20.41 -6.10
CA LEU A 15 -25.14 20.04 -4.88
C LEU A 15 -24.89 18.54 -4.75
N MET A 16 -25.70 17.68 -5.36
CA MET A 16 -25.48 16.22 -5.37
C MET A 16 -24.43 15.76 -6.39
N LEU A 17 -24.01 16.62 -7.32
CA LEU A 17 -22.99 16.30 -8.34
C LEU A 17 -21.55 16.54 -7.87
N PHE A 18 -21.36 17.16 -6.71
CA PHE A 18 -20.06 17.26 -6.05
C PHE A 18 -19.96 16.27 -4.89
N GLY A 19 -20.40 15.02 -5.12
CA GLY A 19 -19.88 13.90 -4.35
C GLY A 19 -18.36 13.93 -4.51
N CYS A 20 -17.68 14.46 -3.50
CA CYS A 20 -16.23 14.46 -3.42
C CYS A 20 -15.79 12.99 -3.36
N ALA A 21 -15.63 12.37 -4.52
CA ALA A 21 -14.90 11.13 -4.66
C ALA A 21 -13.49 11.41 -4.12
N GLY A 22 -13.27 11.00 -2.87
CA GLY A 22 -12.01 11.19 -2.18
C GLY A 22 -10.91 10.60 -3.05
N ALA A 23 -9.93 11.42 -3.43
CA ALA A 23 -8.77 10.91 -4.15
C ALA A 23 -8.11 9.82 -3.30
N PRO A 24 -7.70 8.70 -3.89
CA PRO A 24 -7.08 7.61 -3.15
C PRO A 24 -5.84 8.12 -2.40
N ILE A 25 -5.81 7.93 -1.09
CA ILE A 25 -4.67 8.28 -0.25
C ILE A 25 -3.70 7.10 -0.33
N ASN A 26 -2.71 7.23 -1.22
CA ASN A 26 -1.57 6.31 -1.28
C ASN A 26 -0.52 6.79 -0.28
N ILE A 27 -0.26 6.00 0.76
CA ILE A 27 0.81 6.27 1.71
C ILE A 27 1.92 5.26 1.44
N ASP A 28 2.80 5.61 0.50
CA ASP A 28 3.99 4.81 0.23
C ASP A 28 5.04 5.11 1.31
N ARG A 29 5.43 4.09 2.08
CA ARG A 29 6.48 4.20 3.11
C ARG A 29 7.60 3.21 2.82
N VAL A 30 8.83 3.67 3.07
CA VAL A 30 10.13 3.06 2.74
C VAL A 30 10.57 3.22 1.27
N GLY A 31 11.53 4.13 1.04
CA GLY A 31 12.55 3.98 -0.01
C GLY A 31 12.10 3.97 -1.48
N GLN A 32 10.88 4.39 -1.80
CA GLN A 32 10.31 4.14 -3.13
C GLN A 32 10.69 5.14 -4.24
N ASN A 33 11.63 6.07 -4.01
CA ASN A 33 12.08 6.97 -5.09
C ASN A 33 12.90 6.16 -6.11
N PRO A 34 12.46 6.10 -7.39
CA PRO A 34 13.22 5.41 -8.41
C PRO A 34 14.66 5.93 -8.48
N GLY A 35 15.62 5.02 -8.61
CA GLY A 35 17.05 5.33 -8.70
C GLY A 35 17.77 5.55 -7.36
N MET A 36 17.05 5.69 -6.24
CA MET A 36 17.70 5.81 -4.93
C MET A 36 18.21 4.45 -4.45
N GLN A 37 19.50 4.37 -4.15
CA GLN A 37 20.11 3.17 -3.60
C GLN A 37 19.80 3.04 -2.11
N LEU A 38 19.31 1.87 -1.73
CA LEU A 38 18.96 1.48 -0.37
C LEU A 38 19.83 0.33 0.11
N ASN A 39 19.92 0.19 1.43
CA ASN A 39 20.54 -0.94 2.09
C ASN A 39 19.57 -1.52 3.11
N THR A 40 19.46 -2.84 3.14
CA THR A 40 18.62 -3.58 4.09
C THR A 40 19.33 -4.87 4.50
N SER A 41 18.99 -5.41 5.66
CA SER A 41 19.61 -6.58 6.28
C SER A 41 18.57 -7.64 6.59
N ILE A 42 19.00 -8.85 6.95
CA ILE A 42 18.11 -9.90 7.46
C ILE A 42 17.27 -9.36 8.63
N GLY A 43 15.95 -9.56 8.56
CA GLY A 43 14.97 -9.06 9.51
C GLY A 43 14.46 -7.64 9.23
N GLU A 44 15.08 -6.92 8.29
CA GLU A 44 14.66 -5.57 7.91
C GLU A 44 13.69 -5.60 6.71
N ILE A 45 12.92 -4.53 6.57
CA ILE A 45 11.95 -4.37 5.48
C ILE A 45 12.71 -4.12 4.18
N PHE A 46 12.42 -4.94 3.17
CA PHE A 46 12.85 -4.74 1.78
C PHE A 46 11.84 -3.86 1.01
N PHE A 47 10.55 -4.08 1.26
CA PHE A 47 9.48 -3.34 0.62
C PHE A 47 8.28 -3.21 1.56
N GLU A 48 7.68 -2.02 1.60
CA GLU A 48 6.43 -1.75 2.28
C GLU A 48 5.56 -0.86 1.39
N ARG A 49 4.26 -1.11 1.42
CA ARG A 49 3.27 -0.25 0.77
C ARG A 49 1.98 -0.24 1.56
N GLU A 50 1.43 0.95 1.79
CA GLU A 50 0.11 1.15 2.37
C GLU A 50 -0.80 1.89 1.38
N VAL A 51 -2.01 1.36 1.20
CA VAL A 51 -3.00 1.89 0.27
C VAL A 51 -4.32 2.02 0.99
N MET A 52 -4.94 3.20 0.89
CA MET A 52 -6.33 3.40 1.25
C MET A 52 -7.05 4.12 0.10
N THR A 53 -8.03 3.47 -0.55
CA THR A 53 -8.81 4.04 -1.66
C THR A 53 -10.32 4.04 -1.39
N GLY A 54 -10.97 5.19 -1.37
CA GLY A 54 -12.38 5.29 -0.95
C GLY A 54 -12.73 6.65 -0.35
N GLU A 55 -13.85 6.70 0.37
CA GLU A 55 -14.42 7.94 0.90
C GLU A 55 -14.41 7.98 2.43
N ASP A 56 -14.13 9.17 2.94
CA ASP A 56 -14.20 9.47 4.36
C ASP A 56 -15.66 9.61 4.79
N ASN A 57 -15.99 9.09 5.98
CA ASN A 57 -17.22 9.51 6.62
C ASN A 57 -17.14 11.00 6.98
N HIS A 58 -18.29 11.68 7.10
CA HIS A 58 -18.35 13.11 7.42
C HIS A 58 -17.66 13.50 8.74
N PHE A 59 -17.31 12.52 9.59
CA PHE A 59 -16.63 12.70 10.86
C PHE A 59 -15.12 12.36 10.82
N GLY A 60 -14.59 11.98 9.66
CA GLY A 60 -13.17 11.74 9.38
C GLY A 60 -12.53 10.50 10.04
N SER A 61 -13.25 9.75 10.88
CA SER A 61 -12.73 8.65 11.72
C SER A 61 -12.85 7.26 11.09
N VAL A 62 -13.82 7.09 10.18
CA VAL A 62 -14.06 5.84 9.46
C VAL A 62 -13.99 6.13 7.98
N PHE A 63 -13.36 5.22 7.25
CA PHE A 63 -13.21 5.29 5.82
C PHE A 63 -13.87 4.06 5.18
N TYR A 64 -14.60 4.28 4.08
CA TYR A 64 -15.28 3.22 3.33
C TYR A 64 -14.59 3.04 1.98
N GLY A 65 -14.04 1.86 1.75
CA GLY A 65 -13.24 1.56 0.57
C GLY A 65 -12.27 0.42 0.84
N ASP A 66 -11.19 0.35 0.08
CA ASP A 66 -10.14 -0.66 0.28
C ASP A 66 -9.02 -0.12 1.17
N ALA A 67 -8.57 -0.94 2.12
CA ALA A 67 -7.41 -0.66 2.96
C ALA A 67 -6.48 -1.87 2.95
N GLN A 68 -5.31 -1.72 2.32
CA GLN A 68 -4.32 -2.78 2.19
C GLN A 68 -2.95 -2.28 2.59
N ARG A 69 -2.25 -3.06 3.41
CA ARG A 69 -0.81 -2.92 3.60
C ARG A 69 -0.13 -4.24 3.30
N VAL A 70 1.02 -4.16 2.63
CA VAL A 70 1.87 -5.31 2.33
C VAL A 70 3.31 -5.02 2.73
N GLU A 71 4.00 -6.04 3.18
CA GLU A 71 5.41 -5.98 3.55
C GLU A 71 6.18 -7.18 2.99
N LEU A 72 7.41 -6.92 2.55
CA LEU A 72 8.44 -7.91 2.30
C LEU A 72 9.58 -7.67 3.28
N VAL A 73 9.88 -8.67 4.12
CA VAL A 73 10.99 -8.64 5.07
C VAL A 73 12.09 -9.58 4.59
N VAL A 74 13.36 -9.18 4.71
CA VAL A 74 14.46 -10.04 4.31
C VAL A 74 14.58 -11.22 5.25
N ARG A 75 14.30 -12.42 4.77
CA ARG A 75 14.51 -13.65 5.53
C ARG A 75 15.95 -14.13 5.42
N SER A 76 16.47 -14.18 4.21
CA SER A 76 17.85 -14.57 3.93
C SER A 76 18.33 -13.99 2.61
N ALA A 77 19.61 -13.65 2.53
CA ALA A 77 20.21 -13.12 1.32
C ALA A 77 21.63 -13.66 1.13
N THR A 78 21.87 -14.23 -0.05
CA THR A 78 23.19 -14.63 -0.53
C THR A 78 23.45 -13.97 -1.88
N LYS A 79 24.65 -14.13 -2.43
CA LYS A 79 24.97 -13.66 -3.78
C LYS A 79 24.07 -14.27 -4.87
N ASP A 80 23.49 -15.43 -4.57
CA ASP A 80 22.81 -16.29 -5.53
C ASP A 80 21.30 -16.32 -5.31
N LYS A 81 20.82 -16.03 -4.09
CA LYS A 81 19.42 -16.18 -3.73
C LYS A 81 18.97 -15.12 -2.75
N LEU A 82 17.79 -14.56 -3.00
CA LEU A 82 17.08 -13.70 -2.07
C LEU A 82 15.78 -14.38 -1.64
N VAL A 83 15.53 -14.43 -0.33
CA VAL A 83 14.27 -14.93 0.23
C VAL A 83 13.63 -13.84 1.06
N LEU A 84 12.39 -13.50 0.73
CA LEU A 84 11.60 -12.45 1.37
C LEU A 84 10.36 -13.05 2.02
N ASP A 85 10.11 -12.66 3.27
CA ASP A 85 8.88 -12.93 4.00
C ASP A 85 7.78 -11.98 3.57
N TYR A 86 6.76 -12.49 2.89
CA TYR A 86 5.57 -11.72 2.51
C TYR A 86 4.53 -11.74 3.61
N SER A 87 4.05 -10.55 3.98
CA SER A 87 2.96 -10.36 4.93
C SER A 87 1.93 -9.38 4.37
N GLU A 88 0.65 -9.73 4.52
CA GLU A 88 -0.47 -8.82 4.28
C GLU A 88 -1.09 -8.35 5.58
N TYR A 89 -1.61 -7.13 5.55
CA TYR A 89 -2.29 -6.49 6.67
C TYR A 89 -3.63 -5.93 6.23
N MET A 90 -4.56 -5.85 7.19
CA MET A 90 -5.87 -5.22 7.04
C MET A 90 -6.10 -4.23 8.17
N LYS A 91 -6.93 -3.21 7.93
CA LYS A 91 -7.44 -2.36 9.01
C LYS A 91 -8.61 -3.07 9.72
N PRO A 92 -8.84 -2.81 11.02
CA PRO A 92 -10.02 -3.30 11.71
C PRO A 92 -11.28 -2.65 11.15
N VAL A 93 -12.31 -3.47 10.96
CA VAL A 93 -13.63 -3.02 10.51
C VAL A 93 -14.29 -2.19 11.63
N ALA A 94 -14.87 -1.05 11.25
CA ALA A 94 -15.56 -0.11 12.11
C ALA A 94 -17.08 -0.34 12.03
N GLY A 95 -17.64 -1.02 13.03
CA GLY A 95 -19.09 -1.13 13.24
C GLY A 95 -19.84 -1.97 12.18
N PRO A 96 -21.17 -2.02 12.28
CA PRO A 96 -22.01 -2.91 11.45
C PRO A 96 -22.10 -2.48 9.98
N TYR A 97 -21.64 -1.27 9.63
CA TYR A 97 -21.74 -0.70 8.29
C TYR A 97 -20.51 -0.95 7.41
N GLY A 98 -19.50 -1.68 7.90
CA GLY A 98 -18.45 -2.25 7.04
C GLY A 98 -17.32 -1.31 6.58
N GLY A 99 -17.04 -0.21 7.29
CA GLY A 99 -15.88 0.66 7.02
C GLY A 99 -14.62 0.26 7.78
N TYR A 100 -13.51 0.98 7.63
CA TYR A 100 -12.25 0.79 8.35
C TYR A 100 -11.93 1.96 9.26
N ARG A 101 -11.44 1.70 10.48
CA ARG A 101 -10.91 2.77 11.36
C ARG A 101 -9.58 3.27 10.81
N LYS A 102 -9.48 4.56 10.46
CA LYS A 102 -8.26 5.12 9.87
C LYS A 102 -7.08 5.11 10.83
N ASP A 103 -7.34 5.48 12.08
CA ASP A 103 -6.39 5.50 13.20
C ASP A 103 -6.15 4.12 13.82
N GLY A 104 -6.96 3.11 13.45
CA GLY A 104 -6.78 1.74 13.89
C GLY A 104 -5.43 1.16 13.46
N ALA A 105 -4.84 0.29 14.28
CA ALA A 105 -3.60 -0.40 13.93
C ALA A 105 -3.79 -1.30 12.69
N TRP A 106 -2.75 -1.45 11.88
CA TRP A 106 -2.71 -2.48 10.84
C TRP A 106 -2.58 -3.86 11.49
N LEU A 107 -3.51 -4.75 11.20
CA LEU A 107 -3.55 -6.11 11.74
C LEU A 107 -3.06 -7.08 10.68
N LYS A 108 -2.06 -7.91 11.02
CA LYS A 108 -1.54 -8.94 10.12
C LYS A 108 -2.63 -9.96 9.82
N LYS A 109 -2.86 -10.27 8.54
CA LYS A 109 -3.85 -11.28 8.14
C LYS A 109 -3.36 -12.67 8.58
N PRO A 110 -4.11 -13.40 9.42
CA PRO A 110 -3.76 -14.78 9.75
C PRO A 110 -3.82 -15.62 8.46
N ALA A 111 -2.77 -16.41 8.19
CA ALA A 111 -2.56 -17.25 6.99
C ALA A 111 -1.84 -16.64 5.77
N PHE A 112 -1.44 -15.36 5.77
CA PHE A 112 -0.62 -14.77 4.69
C PHE A 112 0.86 -14.61 5.08
N GLY A 113 1.50 -15.72 5.46
CA GLY A 113 2.95 -15.78 5.65
C GLY A 113 3.57 -16.72 4.61
N LYS A 114 3.99 -16.18 3.47
CA LYS A 114 4.64 -16.95 2.40
C LYS A 114 6.06 -16.44 2.18
N ALA A 115 7.01 -17.35 2.00
CA ALA A 115 8.33 -16.99 1.52
C ALA A 115 8.30 -16.83 -0.01
N LEU A 116 8.79 -15.69 -0.49
CA LEU A 116 9.07 -15.44 -1.90
C LEU A 116 10.55 -15.65 -2.14
N GLU A 117 10.89 -16.47 -3.12
CA GLU A 117 12.26 -16.82 -3.45
C GLU A 117 12.63 -16.27 -4.82
N PHE A 118 13.80 -15.64 -4.92
CA PHE A 118 14.32 -15.05 -6.14
C PHE A 118 15.72 -15.59 -6.39
N ASP A 119 15.95 -16.15 -7.57
CA ASP A 119 17.27 -16.61 -8.01
C ASP A 119 18.05 -15.44 -8.63
N LEU A 120 19.08 -14.99 -7.92
CA LEU A 120 19.91 -13.86 -8.31
C LEU A 120 21.00 -14.24 -9.32
N LYS A 121 21.22 -15.53 -9.58
CA LYS A 121 22.09 -15.98 -10.68
C LYS A 121 21.43 -15.75 -12.03
N GLU A 122 20.13 -15.99 -12.10
CA GLU A 122 19.35 -15.83 -13.33
C GLU A 122 19.04 -14.36 -13.60
N SER A 123 18.66 -13.61 -12.56
CA SER A 123 18.30 -12.20 -12.70
C SER A 123 18.62 -11.42 -11.43
N LYS A 124 19.32 -10.30 -11.59
CA LYS A 124 19.48 -9.32 -10.51
C LYS A 124 18.24 -8.45 -10.31
N THR A 125 17.20 -8.63 -11.11
CA THR A 125 15.95 -7.87 -10.99
C THR A 125 14.89 -8.70 -10.26
N VAL A 126 14.39 -8.14 -9.17
CA VAL A 126 13.28 -8.68 -8.38
C VAL A 126 12.01 -7.95 -8.77
N PHE A 127 11.01 -8.72 -9.23
CA PHE A 127 9.68 -8.21 -9.57
C PHE A 127 8.70 -8.53 -8.45
N PHE A 128 8.04 -7.50 -7.94
CA PHE A 128 6.98 -7.68 -6.96
C PHE A 128 5.82 -6.71 -7.22
N GLN A 129 4.63 -7.28 -7.48
CA GLN A 129 3.47 -6.54 -7.99
C GLN A 129 3.84 -5.75 -9.26
N LYS A 130 3.75 -4.41 -9.22
CA LYS A 130 4.13 -3.49 -10.32
C LYS A 130 5.53 -2.89 -10.16
N TYR A 131 6.27 -3.29 -9.14
CA TYR A 131 7.55 -2.69 -8.77
C TYR A 131 8.70 -3.58 -9.20
N GLU A 132 9.77 -2.92 -9.63
CA GLU A 132 10.99 -3.57 -10.11
C GLU A 132 12.17 -3.07 -9.28
N PHE A 133 12.95 -4.01 -8.75
CA PHE A 133 14.11 -3.72 -7.93
C PHE A 133 15.36 -4.35 -8.53
N GLU A 134 16.37 -3.54 -8.82
CA GLU A 134 17.69 -4.03 -9.19
C GLU A 134 18.51 -4.27 -7.92
N ILE A 135 18.93 -5.52 -7.72
CA ILE A 135 19.85 -5.93 -6.66
C ILE A 135 21.28 -5.58 -7.12
N ILE A 136 21.88 -4.61 -6.45
CA ILE A 136 23.21 -4.09 -6.77
C ILE A 136 24.27 -5.04 -6.21
N ASP A 137 24.13 -5.41 -4.94
CA ASP A 137 25.12 -6.23 -4.21
C ASP A 137 24.49 -6.96 -3.02
N VAL A 138 25.08 -8.09 -2.64
CA VAL A 138 24.73 -8.83 -1.42
C VAL A 138 26.01 -9.21 -0.69
N LYS A 139 26.19 -8.65 0.51
CA LYS A 139 27.38 -8.85 1.35
C LYS A 139 26.98 -9.15 2.78
N SER A 140 27.38 -10.33 3.28
CA SER A 140 27.21 -10.71 4.69
C SER A 140 25.77 -10.53 5.22
N GLY A 141 24.77 -10.94 4.44
CA GLY A 141 23.35 -10.81 4.80
C GLY A 141 22.77 -9.39 4.68
N ARG A 142 23.54 -8.43 4.15
CA ARG A 142 23.06 -7.12 3.71
C ARG A 142 22.88 -7.08 2.21
N ILE A 143 21.81 -6.41 1.79
CA ILE A 143 21.42 -6.24 0.39
C ILE A 143 21.48 -4.75 0.08
N SER A 144 22.17 -4.40 -0.99
CA SER A 144 22.09 -3.10 -1.64
C SER A 144 21.21 -3.22 -2.87
N TYR A 145 20.21 -2.36 -3.01
CA TYR A 145 19.25 -2.42 -4.10
C TYR A 145 18.71 -1.03 -4.43
N LYS A 146 18.07 -0.88 -5.59
CA LYS A 146 17.33 0.33 -5.96
C LYS A 146 16.06 -0.05 -6.71
N ARG A 147 15.02 0.75 -6.58
CA ARG A 147 13.83 0.66 -7.42
C ARG A 147 14.15 1.23 -8.80
N ILE A 148 13.77 0.54 -9.86
CA ILE A 148 13.98 0.98 -11.26
C ILE A 148 12.67 1.35 -11.98
N ASN A 149 11.52 0.93 -11.45
CA ASN A 149 10.18 1.27 -11.94
C ASN A 149 9.20 1.38 -10.77
#